data_AF-A0A3A1YCU6-F1
#
_entry.id   AF-A0A3A1YCU6-F1
#
_cell.length_a   1.000
_cell.length_b   1.000
_cell.length_c   1.000
_cell.angle_alpha   90.00
_cell.angle_beta   90.00
_cell.angle_gamma   90.00
#
_symmetry.space_group_name_H-M   'P 1'
#
loop_
_entity.id
_entity.type
_entity.pdbx_description
1 polymer ?
#
loop_
_entity_poly.entity_id
_entity_poly.type
_entity_poly.pdbx_seq_one_letter_code
_entity_poly.pdbx_strand_id
1 'polypeptide(L)'
;MKRNLVDIPPKQIKLLKAKNSTYVYRRGKSYRDAEGKVKRETDICIGKYDPVQHKLIPNKNYYQLYNLEMPVENLEFEYTLL
;
A
#
# COMPACT_ATOMS: atom_id res chain seq x y z
N MET A 1 -4.81 21.48 2.24
CA MET A 1 -4.40 20.47 1.24
C MET A 1 -5.26 19.22 1.39
N LYS A 2 -5.89 18.75 0.30
CA LYS A 2 -6.73 17.53 0.31
C LYS A 2 -5.84 16.31 0.13
N ARG A 3 -5.96 15.31 1.01
CA ARG A 3 -5.41 13.97 0.79
C ARG A 3 -6.44 13.19 -0.01
N ASN A 4 -6.05 12.62 -1.15
CA ASN A 4 -6.92 11.71 -1.88
C ASN A 4 -6.99 10.37 -1.14
N LEU A 5 -7.97 10.27 -0.25
CA LEU A 5 -8.25 9.05 0.50
C LEU A 5 -9.02 8.08 -0.37
N VAL A 6 -8.52 6.85 -0.42
CA VAL A 6 -9.13 5.77 -1.19
C VAL A 6 -9.58 4.67 -0.25
N ASP A 7 -10.51 3.84 -0.71
CA ASP A 7 -10.94 2.68 0.05
C ASP A 7 -9.79 1.67 0.15
N ILE A 8 -9.68 1.01 1.30
CA ILE A 8 -8.68 -0.04 1.51
C ILE A 8 -9.08 -1.24 0.65
N PRO A 9 -8.18 -1.79 -0.18
CA PRO A 9 -8.50 -2.94 -1.00
C PRO A 9 -9.01 -4.12 -0.16
N PRO A 10 -10.04 -4.84 -0.61
CA PRO A 10 -10.74 -5.82 0.23
C PRO A 10 -9.98 -7.14 0.41
N LYS A 11 -8.98 -7.43 -0.44
CA LYS A 11 -8.27 -8.73 -0.45
C LYS A 11 -6.76 -8.52 -0.43
N GLN A 12 -6.07 -9.52 0.10
CA GLN A 12 -4.60 -9.56 0.17
C GLN A 12 -4.01 -8.34 0.89
N ILE A 13 -4.70 -7.79 1.90
CA ILE A 13 -4.18 -6.67 2.70
C ILE A 13 -3.67 -7.15 4.06
N LYS A 14 -2.64 -6.45 4.55
CA LYS A 14 -2.08 -6.60 5.89
C LYS A 14 -1.90 -5.20 6.48
N LEU A 15 -2.46 -4.98 7.66
CA LEU A 15 -2.20 -3.78 8.44
C LEU A 15 -1.01 -4.07 9.36
N LEU A 16 -0.02 -3.18 9.35
CA LEU A 16 1.15 -3.26 10.21
C LEU A 16 1.20 -2.02 11.11
N LYS A 17 1.05 -2.23 12.42
CA LYS A 17 1.14 -1.16 13.40
C LYS A 17 2.61 -0.86 13.71
N ALA A 18 3.01 0.39 13.50
CA ALA A 18 4.24 0.99 14.00
C ALA A 18 3.92 1.96 15.15
N LYS A 19 4.94 2.48 15.85
CA LYS A 19 4.80 3.29 17.07
C LYS A 19 3.67 4.35 16.99
N ASN A 20 3.65 5.14 15.92
CA ASN A 20 2.72 6.27 15.75
C ASN A 20 1.85 6.15 14.48
N SER A 21 1.87 5.02 13.79
CA SER A 21 1.27 4.91 12.45
C SER A 21 0.92 3.48 12.14
N THR A 22 -0.18 3.27 11.41
CA THR A 22 -0.52 1.96 10.85
C THR A 22 -0.30 2.03 9.35
N TYR A 23 0.47 1.09 8.81
CA TYR A 23 0.77 1.00 7.40
C TYR A 23 -0.05 -0.12 6.75
N VAL A 24 -0.40 0.07 5.49
CA VAL A 24 -1.19 -0.89 4.71
C VAL A 24 -0.27 -1.54 3.68
N TYR A 25 -0.23 -2.86 3.70
CA TYR A 25 0.58 -3.67 2.80
C TYR A 25 -0.30 -4.56 1.93
N ARG A 26 0.05 -4.67 0.64
CA ARG A 26 -0.41 -5.74 -0.23
C ARG A 26 0.43 -6.98 0.02
N ARG A 27 -0.21 -8.09 0.38
CA ARG A 27 0.42 -9.38 0.66
C ARG A 27 1.01 -9.96 -0.61
N GLY A 28 2.25 -10.44 -0.52
CA GLY A 28 2.89 -11.17 -1.61
C GLY A 28 2.18 -12.49 -1.93
N LYS A 29 2.26 -12.94 -3.17
CA LYS A 29 1.76 -14.28 -3.55
C LYS A 29 2.69 -15.36 -3.00
N SER A 30 2.11 -16.47 -2.55
CA SER A 30 2.85 -17.71 -2.32
C SER A 30 2.73 -18.59 -3.56
N TYR A 31 3.83 -19.17 -4.02
CA TYR A 31 3.88 -20.07 -5.16
C TYR A 31 4.92 -21.17 -4.91
N ARG A 32 4.90 -22.23 -5.72
CA ARG A 32 5.97 -23.24 -5.72
C ARG A 32 6.86 -22.99 -6.92
N ASP A 33 8.17 -23.10 -6.74
CA ASP A 33 9.10 -23.12 -7.87
C ASP A 33 9.12 -24.48 -8.57
N ALA A 34 9.94 -24.59 -9.63
CA ALA A 34 10.05 -25.81 -10.43
C ALA A 34 10.48 -27.05 -9.63
N GLU A 35 11.14 -26.85 -8.49
CA GLU A 35 11.61 -27.91 -7.58
C GLU A 35 10.55 -28.24 -6.51
N GLY A 36 9.38 -27.59 -6.56
CA GLY A 36 8.28 -27.80 -5.63
C GLY A 36 8.42 -27.08 -4.29
N LYS A 37 9.45 -26.23 -4.12
CA LYS A 37 9.70 -25.46 -2.89
C LYS A 37 8.80 -24.23 -2.84
N VAL A 38 8.20 -24.00 -1.67
CA VAL A 38 7.33 -22.83 -1.46
C VAL A 38 8.18 -21.56 -1.40
N LYS A 39 7.91 -20.64 -2.32
CA LYS A 39 8.42 -19.26 -2.34
C LYS A 39 7.30 -18.27 -2.08
N ARG A 40 7.67 -17.10 -1.54
CA ARG A 40 6.74 -16.01 -1.28
C ARG A 40 7.31 -14.72 -1.85
N GLU A 41 6.48 -13.97 -2.57
CA GLU A 41 6.77 -12.58 -2.86
C GLU A 41 6.77 -11.76 -1.57
N THR A 42 7.55 -10.68 -1.55
CA THR A 42 7.57 -9.74 -0.43
C THR A 42 6.27 -8.96 -0.38
N ASP A 43 5.80 -8.65 0.84
CA ASP A 43 4.69 -7.71 1.05
C ASP A 43 5.12 -6.31 0.57
N ILE A 44 4.23 -5.59 -0.12
CA ILE A 44 4.50 -4.25 -0.67
C ILE A 44 3.69 -3.22 0.11
N CYS A 45 4.36 -2.21 0.69
CA CYS A 45 3.66 -1.11 1.35
C CYS A 45 2.93 -0.25 0.30
N ILE A 46 1.62 -0.14 0.41
CA ILE A 46 0.77 0.64 -0.50
C ILE A 46 0.28 1.96 0.11
N GLY A 47 0.68 2.24 1.35
CA GLY A 47 0.39 3.52 1.99
C GLY A 47 0.15 3.40 3.50
N LYS A 48 -0.52 4.42 4.04
CA LYS A 48 -0.81 4.57 5.47
C LYS A 48 -2.30 4.48 5.72
N TYR A 49 -2.68 3.83 6.82
CA TYR A 49 -4.05 3.78 7.28
C TYR A 49 -4.41 5.09 7.99
N ASP A 50 -5.50 5.72 7.56
CA ASP A 50 -6.11 6.82 8.27
C ASP A 50 -7.17 6.29 9.26
N PRO A 51 -6.92 6.38 10.57
CA PRO A 51 -7.86 5.86 11.57
C PRO A 51 -9.12 6.72 11.71
N VAL A 52 -9.12 7.96 11.24
CA VAL A 52 -10.27 8.87 11.39
C VAL A 52 -11.35 8.52 10.37
N GLN A 53 -10.96 8.35 9.11
CA GLN A 53 -11.91 8.09 8.01
C GLN A 53 -11.94 6.60 7.62
N HIS A 54 -11.16 5.75 8.29
CA HIS A 54 -11.00 4.33 7.99
C HIS A 54 -10.58 4.05 6.54
N LYS A 55 -9.76 4.94 5.97
CA LYS A 55 -9.33 4.91 4.56
C LYS A 55 -7.83 4.71 4.40
N LEU A 56 -7.43 4.39 3.18
CA LEU A 56 -6.03 4.37 2.78
C LEU A 56 -5.61 5.78 2.34
N ILE A 57 -4.48 6.22 2.87
CA ILE A 57 -3.65 7.28 2.31
C ILE A 57 -2.67 6.58 1.36
N PRO A 58 -2.92 6.55 0.04
CA PRO A 58 -2.14 5.75 -0.91
C PRO A 58 -0.77 6.39 -1.18
N ASN A 59 0.23 5.54 -1.46
CA ASN A 59 1.54 5.97 -2.01
C ASN A 59 1.65 5.54 -3.49
N LYS A 60 2.78 5.80 -4.16
CA LYS A 60 2.94 5.42 -5.58
C LYS A 60 2.70 3.94 -5.86
N ASN A 61 3.07 3.05 -4.92
CA ASN A 61 2.93 1.60 -5.13
C ASN A 61 1.47 1.18 -5.24
N TYR A 62 0.55 1.87 -4.57
CA TYR A 62 -0.88 1.66 -4.76
C TYR A 62 -1.27 1.89 -6.23
N TYR A 63 -0.95 3.07 -6.76
CA TYR A 63 -1.29 3.43 -8.13
C TYR A 63 -0.66 2.48 -9.16
N GLN A 64 0.61 2.11 -8.96
CA GLN A 64 1.31 1.16 -9.83
C GLN A 64 0.70 -0.24 -9.78
N LEU A 65 0.37 -0.76 -8.59
CA LEU A 65 -0.17 -2.12 -8.44
C LEU A 65 -1.59 -2.27 -9.02
N TYR A 66 -2.39 -1.21 -8.97
CA TYR A 66 -3.76 -1.21 -9.46
C TYR A 66 -3.90 -0.60 -10.86
N ASN A 67 -2.78 -0.23 -11.51
CA ASN A 67 -2.75 0.40 -12.83
C ASN A 67 -3.67 1.62 -12.92
N LEU A 68 -3.60 2.49 -11.91
CA LEU A 68 -4.37 3.71 -11.77
C LEU A 68 -3.49 4.93 -12.02
N GLU A 69 -4.07 6.00 -12.56
CA GLU A 69 -3.39 7.28 -12.65
C GLU A 69 -3.24 7.91 -11.26
N MET A 70 -2.03 8.37 -10.95
CA MET A 70 -1.74 9.03 -9.69
C MET A 70 -2.12 10.52 -9.80
N PRO A 71 -2.94 11.06 -8.88
CA PRO A 71 -3.26 12.49 -8.87
C PRO A 71 -2.01 13.34 -8.66
N VAL A 72 -1.92 14.47 -9.35
CA VAL A 72 -0.78 15.41 -9.25
C VAL A 72 -0.57 15.88 -7.81
N GLU A 73 -1.66 16.07 -7.07
CA GLU A 73 -1.65 16.46 -5.65
C GLU A 73 -0.91 15.47 -4.76
N ASN A 74 -0.83 14.19 -5.16
CA ASN A 74 -0.13 13.15 -4.40
C ASN A 74 1.37 13.06 -4.74
N LEU A 75 1.81 13.64 -5.88
CA LEU A 75 3.22 13.71 -6.26
C LEU A 75 4.01 14.69 -5.37
N GLU A 76 3.41 15.82 -5.00
CA GLU A 76 4.07 16.86 -4.20
C GLU A 76 4.42 16.39 -2.77
N PHE A 77 3.71 15.40 -2.23
CA PHE A 77 3.95 14.87 -0.88
C PHE A 77 5.11 13.88 -0.78
N GLU A 78 5.50 13.20 -1.88
CA GLU A 78 6.67 12.31 -1.85
C GLU A 78 7.99 13.10 -1.70
N TYR A 79 8.02 14.36 -2.15
CA TYR A 79 9.22 15.21 -2.10
C TYR A 79 9.41 15.98 -0.80
N THR A 80 8.41 16.03 0.08
CA THR A 80 8.51 16.74 1.38
C THR A 80 8.89 15.83 2.55
N LEU A 81 8.97 14.51 2.31
CA LEU A 81 9.28 13.49 3.32
C LEU A 81 10.60 12.75 3.04
N LEU A 82 11.41 13.24 2.09
CA LEU A 82 12.81 12.85 1.86
C LEU A 82 13.77 13.86 2.50
#